data_AF-A0A950NDJ3-F1
#
_entry.id   AF-A0A950NDJ3-F1
#
_cell.length_a   1.000
_cell.length_b   1.000
_cell.length_c   1.000
_cell.angle_alpha   90.00
_cell.angle_beta   90.00
_cell.angle_gamma   90.00
#
_symmetry.space_group_name_H-M   'P 1'
#
loop_
_entity.id
_entity.type
_entity.pdbx_description
1 polymer ?
#
loop_
_entity_poly.entity_id
_entity_poly.type
_entity_poly.pdbx_seq_one_letter_code
_entity_poly.pdbx_strand_id
1 'polypeptide(L)'
;GRAVAPLLRLLAADAPGKRTALKVRACQALGLLRAAMAAGQAEEAADRVLQVLERAPGPLEKGLLIRTLGALGTPGSVRPLAALLSDRSEKNVHLKRSCISALAAIGQARGVRALVEALGSEEVYVRQSAIAALEGPAGGAFGYDPRAGAEENREALARFRDWGASKYGSSWQE
;
A
#
# COMPACT_ATOMS: atom_id res chain seq x y z
N GLY A 1 18.34 -9.98 -11.30
CA GLY A 1 19.01 -9.10 -12.28
C GLY A 1 18.43 -9.20 -13.70
N ARG A 2 18.77 -10.22 -14.49
CA ARG A 2 18.58 -10.21 -15.97
C ARG A 2 17.12 -10.13 -16.46
N ALA A 3 16.15 -10.65 -15.70
CA ALA A 3 14.74 -10.62 -16.08
C ALA A 3 14.03 -9.28 -15.80
N VAL A 4 14.61 -8.41 -14.96
CA VAL A 4 13.96 -7.14 -14.53
C VAL A 4 13.94 -6.12 -15.66
N ALA A 5 15.07 -5.92 -16.34
CA ALA A 5 15.18 -4.92 -17.40
C ALA A 5 14.23 -5.17 -18.59
N PRO A 6 14.06 -6.40 -19.11
CA PRO A 6 13.06 -6.69 -20.13
C PRO A 6 11.62 -6.37 -19.69
N LEU A 7 11.27 -6.65 -18.43
CA LEU A 7 9.94 -6.36 -17.88
C LEU A 7 9.69 -4.85 -17.79
N LEU A 8 10.67 -4.08 -17.32
CA LEU A 8 10.58 -2.61 -17.27
C LEU A 8 10.42 -2.00 -18.68
N ARG A 9 11.17 -2.49 -19.67
CA ARG A 9 11.02 -2.08 -21.07
C ARG A 9 9.64 -2.42 -21.64
N LEU A 10 9.10 -3.59 -21.31
CA LEU A 10 7.76 -4.00 -21.72
C LEU A 10 6.68 -3.06 -21.14
N LEU A 11 6.85 -2.61 -19.89
CA LEU A 11 5.94 -1.65 -19.27
C LEU A 11 6.08 -0.24 -19.89
N ALA A 12 7.30 0.14 -20.29
CA ALA A 12 7.59 1.41 -20.97
C ALA A 12 7.00 1.52 -22.39
N ALA A 13 6.77 0.39 -23.06
CA ALA A 13 6.17 0.41 -24.39
C ALA A 13 4.70 0.87 -24.31
N ASP A 14 4.41 2.03 -24.90
CA ASP A 14 3.05 2.56 -25.03
C ASP A 14 2.36 1.85 -26.21
N ALA A 15 1.79 0.68 -25.93
CA ALA A 15 1.00 -0.09 -26.88
C ALA A 15 -0.45 -0.19 -26.38
N PRO A 16 -1.42 0.48 -27.04
CA PRO A 16 -2.80 0.50 -26.58
C PRO A 16 -3.53 -0.85 -26.72
N GLY A 17 -4.45 -1.10 -25.79
CA GLY A 17 -5.61 -2.00 -25.94
C GLY A 17 -5.40 -3.51 -25.81
N LYS A 18 -4.28 -4.08 -26.27
CA LYS A 18 -4.10 -5.55 -26.33
C LYS A 18 -3.08 -6.15 -25.36
N ARG A 19 -2.36 -5.32 -24.60
CA ARG A 19 -1.31 -5.77 -23.67
C ARG A 19 -1.61 -5.56 -22.20
N THR A 20 -2.79 -5.10 -21.79
CA THR A 20 -3.08 -4.83 -20.37
C THR A 20 -2.88 -6.05 -19.49
N ALA A 21 -3.43 -7.21 -19.87
CA ALA A 21 -3.22 -8.46 -19.15
C ALA A 21 -1.75 -8.92 -19.15
N LEU A 22 -0.98 -8.58 -20.20
CA LEU A 22 0.45 -8.85 -20.27
C LEU A 22 1.25 -7.92 -19.35
N LYS A 23 0.90 -6.62 -19.30
CA LYS A 23 1.48 -5.64 -18.39
C LYS A 23 1.21 -6.02 -16.92
N VAL A 24 -0.01 -6.43 -16.60
CA VAL A 24 -0.38 -6.92 -15.25
C VAL A 24 0.45 -8.14 -14.85
N ARG A 25 0.64 -9.12 -15.74
CA ARG A 25 1.53 -10.27 -15.48
C ARG A 25 2.99 -9.86 -15.32
N ALA A 26 3.46 -8.89 -16.11
CA ALA A 26 4.81 -8.35 -15.99
C ALA A 26 5.01 -7.66 -14.64
N CYS A 27 4.04 -6.88 -14.16
CA CYS A 27 4.03 -6.29 -12.83
C CYS A 27 4.13 -7.38 -11.75
N GLN A 28 3.30 -8.41 -11.82
CA GLN A 28 3.35 -9.51 -10.86
C GLN A 28 4.74 -10.17 -10.81
N ALA A 29 5.36 -10.40 -11.98
CA ALA A 29 6.70 -10.94 -12.06
C ALA A 29 7.74 -10.00 -11.42
N LEU A 30 7.61 -8.67 -11.57
CA LEU A 30 8.47 -7.71 -10.86
C LEU A 30 8.32 -7.85 -9.34
N GLY A 31 7.10 -7.98 -8.82
CA GLY A 31 6.87 -8.23 -7.39
C GLY A 31 7.60 -9.47 -6.87
N LEU A 32 7.52 -10.59 -7.61
CA LEU A 32 8.24 -11.83 -7.28
C LEU A 32 9.77 -11.69 -7.37
N LEU A 33 10.25 -10.77 -8.21
CA LEU A 33 11.68 -10.51 -8.42
C LEU A 33 12.25 -9.46 -7.46
N ARG A 34 11.49 -8.94 -6.48
CA ARG A 34 11.93 -7.87 -5.58
C ARG A 34 13.26 -8.17 -4.89
N ALA A 35 13.48 -9.39 -4.45
CA ALA A 35 14.73 -9.81 -3.79
C ALA A 35 15.97 -9.68 -4.71
N ALA A 36 15.77 -9.67 -6.03
CA ALA A 36 16.83 -9.61 -7.02
C ALA A 36 17.00 -8.22 -7.67
N MET A 37 16.35 -7.18 -7.12
CA MET A 37 16.36 -5.80 -7.60
C MET A 37 17.19 -4.89 -6.68
N ALA A 38 17.96 -3.98 -7.29
CA ALA A 38 18.51 -2.83 -6.58
C ALA A 38 17.39 -1.84 -6.22
N ALA A 39 17.61 -0.99 -5.21
CA ALA A 39 16.61 -0.03 -4.73
C ALA A 39 16.04 0.86 -5.86
N GLY A 40 16.89 1.43 -6.72
CA GLY A 40 16.44 2.24 -7.85
C GLY A 40 15.60 1.48 -8.87
N GLN A 41 15.83 0.16 -9.04
CA GLN A 41 15.01 -0.66 -9.93
C GLN A 41 13.64 -0.97 -9.32
N ALA A 42 13.58 -1.12 -8.00
CA ALA A 42 12.31 -1.32 -7.30
C ALA A 42 11.45 -0.05 -7.36
N GLU A 43 12.05 1.14 -7.20
CA GLU A 43 11.36 2.43 -7.37
C GLU A 43 10.83 2.59 -8.80
N GLU A 44 11.68 2.37 -9.82
CA GLU A 44 11.22 2.44 -11.21
C GLU A 44 10.09 1.43 -11.48
N ALA A 45 10.21 0.19 -10.95
CA ALA A 45 9.16 -0.81 -11.07
C ALA A 45 7.85 -0.34 -10.43
N ALA A 46 7.90 0.26 -9.24
CA ALA A 46 6.73 0.78 -8.55
C ALA A 46 6.05 1.88 -9.35
N ASP A 47 6.81 2.83 -9.89
CA ASP A 47 6.30 3.90 -10.77
C ASP A 47 5.59 3.32 -12.00
N ARG A 48 6.16 2.29 -12.63
CA ARG A 48 5.49 1.63 -13.76
C ARG A 48 4.21 0.91 -13.33
N VAL A 49 4.22 0.24 -12.19
CA VAL A 49 3.04 -0.45 -11.66
C VAL A 49 1.92 0.55 -11.37
N LEU A 50 2.24 1.73 -10.83
CA LEU A 50 1.28 2.81 -10.61
C LEU A 50 0.65 3.31 -11.92
N GLN A 51 1.46 3.56 -12.96
CA GLN A 51 0.95 3.93 -14.28
C GLN A 51 0.00 2.87 -14.87
N VAL A 52 0.30 1.59 -14.65
CA VAL A 52 -0.58 0.49 -15.09
C VAL A 52 -1.87 0.43 -14.26
N LEU A 53 -1.78 0.72 -12.96
CA LEU A 53 -2.91 0.74 -12.03
C LEU A 53 -3.95 1.81 -12.41
N GLU A 54 -3.50 3.00 -12.79
CA GLU A 54 -4.37 4.11 -13.24
C GLU A 54 -5.20 3.72 -14.47
N ARG A 55 -4.63 2.91 -15.37
CA ARG A 55 -5.25 2.46 -16.62
C ARG A 55 -5.92 1.09 -16.51
N ALA A 56 -5.96 0.50 -15.32
CA ALA A 56 -6.45 -0.87 -15.13
C ALA A 56 -7.99 -0.94 -15.25
N PRO A 57 -8.53 -1.87 -16.07
CA PRO A 57 -9.95 -1.90 -16.43
C PRO A 57 -10.85 -2.50 -15.32
N GLY A 58 -10.30 -3.34 -14.44
CA GLY A 58 -11.10 -4.14 -13.51
C GLY A 58 -10.51 -4.23 -12.10
N PRO A 59 -11.37 -4.54 -11.10
CA PRO A 59 -10.96 -4.61 -9.70
C PRO A 59 -9.97 -5.75 -9.41
N LEU A 60 -10.03 -6.83 -10.18
CA LEU A 60 -9.12 -7.97 -10.04
C LEU A 60 -7.68 -7.57 -10.42
N GLU A 61 -7.51 -6.89 -11.55
CA GLU A 61 -6.23 -6.37 -12.01
C GLU A 61 -5.69 -5.32 -11.02
N LYS A 62 -6.54 -4.40 -10.57
CA LYS A 62 -6.16 -3.40 -9.55
C LYS A 62 -5.65 -4.06 -8.28
N GLY A 63 -6.37 -5.06 -7.75
CA GLY A 63 -5.95 -5.79 -6.55
C GLY A 63 -4.58 -6.48 -6.71
N LEU A 64 -4.30 -7.06 -7.88
CA LEU A 64 -3.01 -7.67 -8.18
C LEU A 64 -1.88 -6.63 -8.26
N LEU A 65 -2.12 -5.49 -8.90
CA LEU A 65 -1.17 -4.39 -9.00
C LEU A 65 -0.86 -3.79 -7.62
N ILE A 66 -1.88 -3.58 -6.78
CA ILE A 66 -1.72 -3.10 -5.40
C ILE A 66 -0.88 -4.07 -4.57
N ARG A 67 -1.15 -5.38 -4.66
CA ARG A 67 -0.33 -6.40 -3.98
C ARG A 67 1.12 -6.38 -4.48
N THR A 68 1.32 -6.11 -5.77
CA THR A 68 2.65 -5.96 -6.36
C THR A 68 3.39 -4.76 -5.76
N LEU A 69 2.73 -3.60 -5.60
CA LEU A 69 3.32 -2.42 -4.95
C LEU A 69 3.75 -2.73 -3.51
N GLY A 70 2.91 -3.45 -2.75
CA GLY A 70 3.25 -3.93 -1.41
C GLY A 70 4.48 -4.84 -1.41
N ALA A 71 4.57 -5.78 -2.35
CA ALA A 71 5.72 -6.67 -2.49
C ALA A 71 7.01 -5.94 -2.92
N LEU A 72 6.90 -4.88 -3.73
CA LEU A 72 8.03 -4.03 -4.09
C LEU A 72 8.53 -3.22 -2.88
N GLY A 73 7.64 -2.89 -1.94
CA GLY A 73 8.02 -2.33 -0.65
C GLY A 73 8.64 -0.93 -0.75
N THR A 74 8.28 -0.15 -1.77
CA THR A 74 8.88 1.17 -2.00
C THR A 74 8.12 2.27 -1.26
N PRO A 75 8.82 3.24 -0.65
CA PRO A 75 8.19 4.41 -0.04
C PRO A 75 7.34 5.23 -1.01
N GLY A 76 7.72 5.29 -2.31
CA GLY A 76 6.97 6.00 -3.34
C GLY A 76 5.53 5.49 -3.51
N SER A 77 5.28 4.22 -3.20
CA SER A 77 3.95 3.60 -3.29
C SER A 77 2.99 4.02 -2.18
N VAL A 78 3.49 4.57 -1.06
CA VAL A 78 2.66 4.85 0.12
C VAL A 78 1.57 5.88 -0.17
N ARG A 79 1.93 7.03 -0.76
CA ARG A 79 0.99 8.13 -1.04
C ARG A 79 -0.14 7.69 -2.00
N PRO A 80 0.14 7.05 -3.15
CA PRO A 80 -0.91 6.56 -4.04
C PRO A 80 -1.85 5.54 -3.37
N LEU A 81 -1.31 4.61 -2.58
CA LEU A 81 -2.12 3.61 -1.89
C LEU A 81 -3.03 4.24 -0.82
N ALA A 82 -2.52 5.22 -0.06
CA ALA A 82 -3.30 5.96 0.93
C ALA A 82 -4.40 6.82 0.29
N ALA A 83 -4.12 7.43 -0.87
CA ALA A 83 -5.12 8.16 -1.65
C ALA A 83 -6.26 7.24 -2.11
N LEU A 84 -5.94 6.06 -2.63
CA LEU A 84 -6.94 5.06 -3.04
C LEU A 84 -7.78 4.55 -1.86
N LEU A 85 -7.17 4.44 -0.68
CA LEU A 85 -7.87 4.03 0.54
C LEU A 85 -8.89 5.09 1.02
N SER A 86 -8.52 6.37 0.86
CA SER A 86 -9.33 7.53 1.26
C SER A 86 -10.37 7.93 0.21
N ASP A 87 -10.30 7.36 -0.99
CA ASP A 87 -11.26 7.60 -2.06
C ASP A 87 -12.64 7.01 -1.67
N ARG A 88 -13.61 7.90 -1.46
CA ARG A 88 -15.00 7.52 -1.12
C ARG A 88 -15.79 7.00 -2.33
N SER A 89 -15.35 7.31 -3.55
CA SER A 89 -15.98 6.81 -4.77
C SER A 89 -15.67 5.33 -5.00
N GLU A 90 -14.51 4.87 -4.53
CA GLU A 90 -14.12 3.46 -4.55
C GLU A 90 -14.91 2.68 -3.48
N LYS A 91 -15.90 1.92 -3.93
CA LYS A 91 -16.76 1.09 -3.05
C LYS A 91 -16.25 -0.32 -2.87
N ASN A 92 -15.20 -0.72 -3.59
CA ASN A 92 -14.67 -2.07 -3.52
C ASN A 92 -13.84 -2.28 -2.24
N VAL A 93 -14.50 -2.87 -1.25
CA VAL A 93 -13.94 -3.28 0.04
C VAL A 93 -12.69 -4.16 -0.10
N HIS A 94 -12.65 -5.08 -1.09
CA HIS A 94 -11.48 -5.95 -1.30
C HIS A 94 -10.26 -5.17 -1.79
N LEU A 95 -10.49 -4.14 -2.59
CA LEU A 95 -9.44 -3.27 -3.11
C LEU A 95 -8.88 -2.36 -2.01
N LYS A 96 -9.74 -1.81 -1.14
CA LYS A 96 -9.29 -1.09 0.07
C LYS A 96 -8.48 -1.97 1.01
N ARG A 97 -8.92 -3.21 1.25
CA ARG A 97 -8.14 -4.19 2.03
C ARG A 97 -6.77 -4.46 1.40
N SER A 98 -6.73 -4.57 0.07
CA SER A 98 -5.47 -4.78 -0.64
C SER A 98 -4.50 -3.62 -0.41
N CYS A 99 -4.99 -2.36 -0.38
CA CYS A 99 -4.17 -1.20 -0.02
C CYS A 99 -3.62 -1.29 1.40
N ILE A 100 -4.45 -1.64 2.37
CA ILE A 100 -4.02 -1.80 3.76
C ILE A 100 -2.95 -2.88 3.88
N SER A 101 -3.16 -4.05 3.26
CA SER A 101 -2.16 -5.11 3.24
C SER A 101 -0.86 -4.68 2.53
N ALA A 102 -0.95 -3.90 1.45
CA ALA A 102 0.22 -3.39 0.75
C ALA A 102 1.00 -2.37 1.59
N LEU A 103 0.32 -1.45 2.28
CA LEU A 103 0.93 -0.51 3.22
C LEU A 103 1.61 -1.23 4.39
N ALA A 104 0.98 -2.28 4.92
CA ALA A 104 1.57 -3.13 5.95
C ALA A 104 2.83 -3.85 5.46
N ALA A 105 2.81 -4.37 4.23
CA ALA A 105 3.96 -5.04 3.61
C ALA A 105 5.12 -4.08 3.32
N ILE A 106 4.83 -2.81 3.00
CA ILE A 106 5.86 -1.77 2.87
C ILE A 106 6.58 -1.59 4.22
N GLY A 107 5.86 -1.64 5.34
CA GLY A 107 6.40 -1.86 6.70
C GLY A 107 7.34 -0.79 7.27
N GLN A 108 7.78 0.17 6.44
CA GLN A 108 8.60 1.31 6.81
C GLN A 108 7.76 2.36 7.54
N ALA A 109 8.43 3.34 8.15
CA ALA A 109 7.80 4.41 8.93
C ALA A 109 6.59 5.04 8.19
N ARG A 110 6.75 5.34 6.90
CA ARG A 110 5.68 5.89 6.06
C ARG A 110 4.49 4.94 5.85
N GLY A 111 4.73 3.65 5.64
CA GLY A 111 3.65 2.65 5.49
C GLY A 111 2.86 2.49 6.78
N VAL A 112 3.56 2.42 7.91
CA VAL A 112 2.92 2.34 9.24
C VAL A 112 2.18 3.62 9.59
N ARG A 113 2.73 4.79 9.27
CA ARG A 113 2.04 6.07 9.46
C ARG A 113 0.74 6.13 8.66
N ALA A 114 0.75 5.71 7.39
CA ALA A 114 -0.47 5.65 6.59
C ALA A 114 -1.52 4.69 7.19
N LEU A 115 -1.10 3.59 7.82
CA LEU A 115 -2.01 2.71 8.56
C LEU A 115 -2.58 3.39 9.81
N VAL A 116 -1.77 4.14 10.56
CA VAL A 116 -2.24 4.91 11.73
C VAL A 116 -3.22 6.00 11.31
N GLU A 117 -3.01 6.65 10.16
CA GLU A 117 -3.95 7.59 9.58
C GLU A 117 -5.26 6.90 9.16
N ALA A 118 -5.19 5.68 8.63
CA ALA A 118 -6.36 4.88 8.25
C ALA A 118 -7.26 4.48 9.44
N LEU A 119 -6.73 4.44 10.67
CA LEU A 119 -7.54 4.29 11.88
C LEU A 119 -8.52 5.47 12.09
N GLY A 120 -8.28 6.62 11.47
CA GLY A 120 -9.19 7.76 11.49
C GLY A 120 -10.27 7.73 10.40
N SER A 121 -10.33 6.68 9.57
CA SER A 121 -11.29 6.60 8.46
C SER A 121 -12.74 6.58 8.94
N GLU A 122 -13.64 7.22 8.21
CA GLU A 122 -15.10 7.11 8.47
C GLU A 122 -15.64 5.71 8.16
N GLU A 123 -14.95 4.96 7.30
CA GLU A 123 -15.35 3.60 6.95
C GLU A 123 -14.88 2.61 8.00
N VAL A 124 -15.84 2.02 8.73
CA VAL A 124 -15.60 1.00 9.77
C VAL A 124 -14.69 -0.12 9.27
N TYR A 125 -14.89 -0.56 8.02
CA TYR A 125 -14.07 -1.62 7.42
C TYR A 125 -12.59 -1.25 7.29
N VAL A 126 -12.31 0.00 6.89
CA VAL A 126 -10.94 0.52 6.76
C VAL A 126 -10.30 0.55 8.14
N ARG A 127 -11.01 1.04 9.16
CA ARG A 127 -10.57 1.04 10.55
C ARG A 127 -10.24 -0.37 11.06
N GLN A 128 -11.13 -1.34 10.86
CA GLN A 128 -10.95 -2.74 11.25
C GLN A 128 -9.73 -3.38 10.59
N SER A 129 -9.54 -3.12 9.29
CA SER A 129 -8.41 -3.68 8.56
C SER A 129 -7.09 -3.01 8.97
N ALA A 130 -7.10 -1.70 9.23
CA ALA A 130 -5.92 -0.96 9.67
C ALA A 130 -5.47 -1.38 11.07
N ILE A 131 -6.40 -1.56 12.02
CA ILE A 131 -6.06 -2.02 13.37
C ILE A 131 -5.49 -3.44 13.34
N ALA A 132 -6.09 -4.35 12.57
CA ALA A 132 -5.57 -5.71 12.41
C ALA A 132 -4.15 -5.74 11.81
N ALA A 133 -3.82 -4.78 10.93
CA ALA A 133 -2.47 -4.65 10.37
C ALA A 133 -1.45 -4.06 11.37
N LEU A 134 -1.91 -3.26 12.35
CA LEU A 134 -1.07 -2.57 13.33
C LEU A 134 -0.87 -3.34 14.64
N GLU A 135 -1.85 -4.13 15.07
CA GLU A 135 -1.83 -4.83 16.36
C GLU A 135 -0.57 -5.68 16.55
N GLY A 136 -0.18 -6.46 15.55
CA GLY A 136 1.05 -7.26 15.59
C GLY A 136 2.30 -6.40 15.76
N PRO A 137 2.58 -5.46 14.82
CA PRO A 137 3.73 -4.57 14.90
C PRO A 137 3.80 -3.69 16.17
N ALA A 138 2.65 -3.28 16.70
CA ALA A 138 2.53 -2.41 17.88
C ALA A 138 2.50 -3.19 19.21
N GLY A 139 2.30 -4.51 19.17
CA GLY A 139 2.15 -5.33 20.36
C GLY A 139 0.80 -5.16 21.07
N GLY A 140 -0.21 -4.60 20.38
CA GLY A 140 -1.56 -4.39 20.92
C GLY A 140 -2.34 -3.29 20.20
N ALA A 141 -3.61 -3.13 20.59
CA ALA A 141 -4.55 -2.20 19.98
C ALA A 141 -4.62 -0.81 20.67
N PHE A 142 -3.88 -0.61 21.77
CA PHE A 142 -3.91 0.63 22.58
C PHE A 142 -5.31 1.08 23.09
N GLY A 143 -6.24 0.12 23.23
CA GLY A 143 -7.63 0.39 23.63
C GLY A 143 -8.51 0.91 22.49
N TYR A 144 -8.06 0.78 21.24
CA TYR A 144 -8.82 1.19 20.06
C TYR A 144 -10.04 0.28 19.82
N ASP A 145 -11.21 0.89 19.63
CA ASP A 145 -12.42 0.20 19.16
C ASP A 145 -12.73 0.63 17.73
N PRO A 146 -12.60 -0.27 16.72
CA PRO A 146 -12.87 0.07 15.34
C PRO A 146 -14.35 0.45 15.07
N ARG A 147 -15.28 0.13 15.97
CA ARG A 147 -16.70 0.51 15.85
C ARG A 147 -16.98 1.90 16.41
N ALA A 148 -16.16 2.38 17.34
CA ALA A 148 -16.30 3.71 17.91
C ALA A 148 -15.85 4.79 16.91
N GLY A 149 -16.30 6.03 17.16
CA GLY A 149 -15.92 7.19 16.37
C GLY A 149 -14.47 7.62 16.59
N ALA A 150 -14.03 8.63 15.85
CA ALA A 150 -12.68 9.16 15.99
C ALA A 150 -12.45 9.87 17.33
N GLU A 151 -13.51 10.45 17.92
CA GLU A 151 -13.42 11.16 19.19
C GLU A 151 -13.21 10.19 20.35
N GLU A 152 -14.00 9.13 20.39
CA GLU A 152 -13.87 8.07 21.39
C GLU A 152 -12.52 7.35 21.28
N ASN A 153 -12.00 7.22 20.06
CA ASN A 153 -10.67 6.64 19.81
C ASN A 153 -9.51 7.64 19.95
N ARG A 154 -9.75 8.90 20.31
CA ARG A 154 -8.71 9.96 20.30
C ARG A 154 -7.46 9.56 21.08
N GLU A 155 -7.62 8.99 22.26
CA GLU A 155 -6.49 8.56 23.09
C GLU A 155 -5.72 7.38 22.46
N ALA A 156 -6.44 6.39 21.94
CA ALA A 156 -5.82 5.25 21.27
C ALA A 156 -5.04 5.70 20.02
N LEU A 157 -5.60 6.64 19.25
CA LEU A 157 -4.93 7.27 18.11
C LEU A 157 -3.67 8.04 18.51
N ALA A 158 -3.69 8.76 19.64
CA ALA A 158 -2.51 9.43 20.19
C ALA A 158 -1.43 8.41 20.56
N ARG A 159 -1.80 7.33 21.28
CA ARG A 159 -0.88 6.24 21.64
C ARG A 159 -0.23 5.59 20.40
N PHE A 160 -0.98 5.38 19.32
CA PHE A 160 -0.41 4.89 18.05
C PHE A 160 0.60 5.86 17.43
N ARG A 161 0.34 7.16 17.48
CA ARG A 161 1.28 8.18 16.97
C ARG A 161 2.55 8.25 17.82
N ASP A 162 2.41 8.21 19.14
CA ASP A 162 3.54 8.24 20.07
C ASP A 162 4.39 6.97 19.94
N TRP A 163 3.74 5.80 19.82
CA TRP A 163 4.42 4.54 19.52
C TRP A 163 5.18 4.60 18.19
N GLY A 164 4.54 5.11 17.12
CA GLY A 164 5.18 5.28 15.82
C GLY A 164 6.40 6.21 15.90
N ALA A 165 6.25 7.37 16.54
CA ALA A 165 7.35 8.31 16.76
C ALA A 165 8.49 7.70 17.57
N SER A 166 8.18 6.94 18.63
CA SER A 166 9.18 6.24 19.44
C SER A 166 9.89 5.12 18.68
N LYS A 167 9.19 4.39 17.81
CA LYS A 167 9.74 3.25 17.07
C LYS A 167 10.59 3.68 15.87
N TYR A 168 10.18 4.74 15.17
CA TYR A 168 10.79 5.17 13.91
C TYR A 168 11.61 6.46 14.01
N GLY A 169 11.55 7.17 15.14
CA GLY A 169 12.34 8.39 15.37
C GLY A 169 12.09 9.46 14.30
N SER A 170 13.16 10.04 13.76
CA SER A 170 13.09 11.08 12.74
C SER A 170 12.33 10.66 11.47
N SER A 171 12.40 9.37 11.09
CA SER A 171 11.73 8.86 9.88
C SER A 171 10.19 8.82 9.98
N TRP A 172 9.63 9.07 11.17
CA TRP A 172 8.18 9.22 11.36
C TRP A 172 7.63 10.54 10.81
N GLN A 173 8.44 11.61 10.82
CA GLN A 173 7.99 12.95 10.45
C GLN A 173 8.14 13.28 8.95
N GLU A 174 8.98 12.53 8.22
CA GLU A 174 9.30 12.70 6.78
C GLU A 174 8.36 11.97 5.80
#